data_AF-A0A8T3UC00-F1
#
_entry.id   AF-A0A8T3UC00-F1
#
_cell.length_a   1.000
_cell.length_b   1.000
_cell.length_c   1.000
_cell.angle_alpha   90.00
_cell.angle_beta   90.00
_cell.angle_gamma   90.00
#
_symmetry.space_group_name_H-M   'P 1'
#
loop_
_entity.id
_entity.type
_entity.pdbx_description
1 polymer ?
#
loop_
_entity_poly.entity_id
_entity_poly.type
_entity_poly.pdbx_seq_one_letter_code
_entity_poly.pdbx_strand_id
1 'polypeptide(L)' 'MLVAKTDANKPVVFEKYEGWKMGDYIKIRIVETHTWYLVGEKIS' A
#
# COMPACT_ATOMS: atom_id res chain seq x y z
N MET A 1 0.05 9.28 5.09
CA MET A 1 0.24 7.85 5.36
C MET A 1 -1.08 7.14 5.09
N LEU A 2 -1.19 6.41 3.97
CA LEU A 2 -2.33 5.53 3.71
C LEU A 2 -1.95 4.12 4.15
N VAL A 3 -2.91 3.39 4.71
CA VAL A 3 -2.69 2.05 5.27
C VAL A 3 -3.70 1.09 4.65
N ALA A 4 -3.23 0.18 3.79
CA ALA A 4 -4.04 -0.90 3.22
C ALA A 4 -3.81 -2.21 3.99
N LYS A 5 -4.84 -3.02 4.24
CA LYS A 5 -4.66 -4.34 4.88
C LYS A 5 -4.47 -5.42 3.80
N THR A 6 -3.43 -6.24 3.96
CA THR A 6 -3.23 -7.45 3.13
C THR A 6 -3.84 -8.68 3.80
N ASP A 7 -4.04 -9.76 3.06
CA ASP A 7 -4.46 -11.07 3.60
C ASP A 7 -3.54 -11.58 4.71
N ALA A 8 -2.29 -11.12 4.74
CA ALA A 8 -1.31 -11.40 5.80
C ALA A 8 -1.54 -10.58 7.09
N ASN A 9 -2.67 -9.89 7.22
CA ASN A 9 -3.04 -9.05 8.37
C ASN A 9 -2.08 -7.87 8.65
N LYS A 10 -1.15 -7.60 7.73
CA LYS A 10 -0.19 -6.49 7.84
C LYS A 10 -0.68 -5.24 7.10
N PRO A 11 -0.60 -4.06 7.73
CA PRO A 11 -0.82 -2.78 7.08
C PRO A 11 0.28 -2.49 6.05
N VAL A 12 -0.10 -1.97 4.88
CA VAL A 12 0.79 -1.53 3.81
C VAL A 12 0.74 -0.02 3.69
N VAL A 13 1.90 0.60 3.80
CA VAL A 13 2.10 2.04 3.70
C VAL A 13 2.63 2.38 2.31
N PHE A 14 1.98 3.33 1.66
CA PHE A 14 2.40 3.84 0.35
C PHE A 14 2.06 5.33 0.23
N GLU A 15 2.72 6.02 -0.70
CA GLU A 15 2.48 7.44 -0.95
C GLU A 15 1.15 7.69 -1.65
N LYS A 16 0.51 8.81 -1.29
CA LYS A 16 -0.68 9.29 -2.02
C LYS A 16 -0.24 9.75 -3.40
N TYR A 17 -0.92 9.28 -4.44
CA TYR A 17 -0.78 9.78 -5.80
C TYR A 17 -2.05 10.52 -6.23
N GLU A 18 -1.91 11.47 -7.14
CA GLU A 18 -3.05 12.24 -7.65
C GLU A 18 -4.01 11.37 -8.46
N GLY A 19 -5.32 11.56 -8.24
CA GLY A 19 -6.38 10.84 -8.94
C GLY A 19 -6.90 9.57 -8.27
N TRP A 20 -6.49 9.26 -7.02
CA TRP A 20 -7.06 8.15 -6.26
C TRP A 20 -8.53 8.40 -5.90
N LYS A 21 -9.43 7.47 -6.25
CA LYS A 21 -10.81 7.47 -5.75
C LYS A 21 -11.00 6.37 -4.72
N MET A 22 -11.86 6.65 -3.75
CA MET A 22 -12.25 5.67 -2.75
C MET A 22 -13.00 4.52 -3.44
N GLY A 23 -12.42 3.32 -3.41
CA GLY A 23 -12.91 2.13 -4.12
C GLY A 23 -12.03 1.67 -5.28
N ASP A 24 -11.01 2.45 -5.68
CA ASP A 24 -10.07 2.01 -6.71
C ASP A 24 -9.13 0.92 -6.18
N TYR A 25 -8.98 -0.14 -6.97
CA TYR A 25 -7.95 -1.15 -6.76
C TYR A 25 -6.62 -0.63 -7.31
N ILE A 26 -5.60 -0.62 -6.46
CA ILE A 26 -4.25 -0.18 -6.80
C ILE A 26 -3.29 -1.35 -6.74
N LYS A 27 -2.39 -1.44 -7.73
CA LYS A 27 -1.27 -2.37 -7.69
C LYS A 27 -0.07 -1.67 -7.09
N ILE A 28 0.43 -2.24 -6.00
CA ILE A 28 1.62 -1.77 -5.29
C ILE A 28 2.66 -2.88 -5.25
N ARG A 29 3.92 -2.54 -5.44
CA ARG A 29 5.06 -3.42 -5.21
C ARG A 29 5.50 -3.24 -3.77
N ILE A 30 5.59 -4.32 -3.02
CA ILE A 30 6.21 -4.26 -1.70
C ILE A 30 7.73 -4.10 -1.90
N VAL A 31 8.28 -3.02 -1.38
CA VAL A 31 9.72 -2.70 -1.42
C VAL A 31 10.40 -3.00 -0.08
N GLU A 32 9.69 -2.81 1.05
CA GLU A 32 10.21 -3.16 2.36
C GLU A 32 9.20 -3.94 3.19
N THR A 33 9.72 -4.87 3.99
CA THR A 33 8.94 -5.67 4.92
C THR A 33 9.42 -5.39 6.34
N HIS A 34 8.55 -4.80 7.15
CA HIS A 34 8.77 -4.62 8.58
C HIS A 34 7.96 -5.65 9.38
N THR A 35 8.28 -5.80 10.65
CA THR A 35 7.55 -6.70 11.55
C THR A 35 6.06 -6.35 11.61
N TRP A 36 5.75 -5.05 11.67
CA TRP A 36 4.40 -4.53 11.91
C TRP A 36 3.70 -3.95 10.66
N TYR A 37 4.43 -3.68 9.58
CA TYR A 37 3.89 -3.08 8.36
C TYR A 37 4.73 -3.44 7.14
N LEU A 38 4.18 -3.18 5.96
CA LEU A 38 4.86 -3.31 4.68
C LEU A 38 4.95 -1.93 4.06
N VAL A 39 6.03 -1.63 3.34
CA VAL A 39 6.15 -0.40 2.54
C VAL A 39 6.02 -0.79 1.09
N GLY A 40 5.15 -0.10 0.37
CA GLY A 40 4.92 -0.34 -1.04
C GLY A 40 5.04 0.92 -1.90
N GLU A 41 5.50 0.73 -3.12
CA GLU A 41 5.51 1.73 -4.17
C GLU A 41 4.46 1.38 -5.23
N LYS A 42 3.78 2.39 -5.77
CA LYS A 42 2.83 2.18 -6.85
C LYS A 42 3.55 1.68 -8.10
N ILE A 43 3.02 0.63 -8.72
CA ILE A 43 3.44 0.22 -10.06
C ILE A 43 2.46 0.85 -11.05
N SER A 44 2.97 1.65 -11.99
CA SER A 44 2.16 2.20 -13.09
C SER A 44 1.95 1.18 -14.20
#